data_AF-A0A067QET5-F1
#
_entry.id   AF-A0A067QET5-F1
#
_cell.length_a   1.000
_cell.length_b   1.000
_cell.length_c   1.000
_cell.angle_alpha   90.00
_cell.angle_beta   90.00
_cell.angle_gamma   90.00
#
_symmetry.space_group_name_H-M   'P 1'
#
loop_
_entity.id
_entity.type
_entity.pdbx_description
1 polymer ?
#
loop_
_entity_poly.entity_id
_entity_poly.type
_entity_poly.pdbx_seq_one_letter_code
_entity_poly.pdbx_strand_id
1 'polypeptide(L)'
;MSGVNLHAELYKAWEEFDEAEVELRKLRRRISALEEKRDFTQSRCTNIISLLAPIRRLPPEIISKIFAHTLGPGLVDPLKHPLPVLLTHVCSYWRHIALSTPTLWSSLSVEPRYDHNSAQTKQILDEFLARSGTAPLSIFI
;
A
#
# COMPACT_ATOMS: atom_id res chain seq x y z
N MET A 1 30.99 -43.30 54.41
CA MET A 1 30.07 -42.33 53.80
C MET A 1 30.82 -41.63 52.69
N SER A 2 30.39 -41.89 51.46
CA SER A 2 31.12 -41.63 50.21
C SER A 2 31.38 -40.13 50.02
N GLY A 3 32.65 -39.75 49.94
CA GLY A 3 33.07 -38.43 49.50
C GLY A 3 32.77 -38.31 48.02
N VAL A 4 31.65 -37.66 47.69
CA VAL A 4 31.31 -37.32 46.32
C VAL A 4 32.47 -36.54 45.71
N ASN A 5 33.03 -37.05 44.61
CA ASN A 5 34.11 -36.39 43.90
C ASN A 5 33.51 -35.22 43.09
N LEU A 6 33.35 -34.09 43.77
CA LEU A 6 32.81 -32.84 43.23
C LEU A 6 33.49 -32.40 41.93
N HIS A 7 34.77 -32.75 41.73
CA HIS A 7 35.48 -32.40 40.50
C HIS A 7 35.01 -33.22 39.30
N ALA A 8 34.77 -34.52 39.50
CA ALA A 8 34.22 -35.40 38.45
C ALA A 8 32.78 -35.00 38.10
N GLU A 9 31.96 -34.62 39.08
CA GLU A 9 30.61 -34.13 38.84
C GLU A 9 30.60 -32.80 38.08
N LEU A 10 31.48 -31.87 38.43
CA LEU A 10 31.65 -30.61 37.69
C LEU A 10 32.05 -30.84 36.24
N TYR A 11 32.97 -31.77 35.98
CA TYR A 11 33.43 -32.07 34.61
C TYR A 11 32.30 -32.65 33.76
N LYS A 12 31.53 -33.59 34.32
CA LYS A 12 30.37 -34.16 33.65
C LYS A 12 29.30 -33.11 33.34
N ALA A 13 29.02 -32.22 34.29
CA ALA A 13 28.07 -31.12 34.08
C ALA A 13 28.53 -30.14 32.98
N TRP A 14 29.84 -29.93 32.84
CA TRP A 14 30.40 -29.13 31.74
C TRP A 14 30.22 -29.79 30.38
N GLU A 15 30.48 -31.10 30.28
CA GLU A 15 30.24 -31.83 29.02
C GLU A 15 28.76 -31.79 28.61
N GLU A 16 27.85 -32.01 29.56
CA GLU A 16 26.40 -31.91 29.32
C GLU A 16 25.98 -30.50 28.88
N PHE A 17 26.56 -29.46 29.49
CA PHE A 17 26.31 -28.07 29.10
C PHE A 17 26.82 -27.77 27.69
N ASP A 18 28.04 -28.18 27.35
CA ASP A 18 28.63 -27.96 26.03
C ASP A 18 27.84 -28.69 24.93
N GLU A 19 27.38 -29.91 25.20
CA GLU A 19 26.51 -30.66 24.27
C GLU A 19 25.18 -29.93 24.05
N ALA A 20 24.54 -29.45 25.13
CA ALA A 20 23.30 -28.69 25.04
C ALA A 20 23.47 -27.36 24.27
N GLU A 21 24.58 -26.64 24.47
CA GLU A 21 24.90 -25.41 23.73
C GLU A 21 25.14 -25.67 22.23
N VAL A 22 25.77 -26.79 21.89
CA VAL A 22 25.94 -27.21 20.49
C VAL A 22 24.58 -27.49 19.84
N GLU A 23 23.69 -28.22 20.52
CA GLU A 23 22.34 -28.48 20.01
C GLU A 23 21.49 -27.21 19.92
N LEU A 24 21.55 -26.32 20.91
CA LEU A 24 20.90 -25.00 20.85
C LEU A 24 21.38 -24.20 19.63
N ARG A 25 22.69 -24.21 19.35
CA ARG A 25 23.25 -23.53 18.17
C ARG A 25 22.72 -24.14 16.87
N LYS A 26 22.61 -25.46 16.78
CA LYS A 26 22.03 -26.15 15.60
C LYS A 26 20.56 -25.79 15.42
N LEU A 27 19.76 -25.86 16.49
CA LEU A 27 18.33 -25.55 16.46
C LEU A 27 18.08 -24.09 16.09
N ARG A 28 18.83 -23.14 16.66
CA ARG A 28 18.73 -21.71 16.31
C ARG A 28 18.97 -21.45 14.82
N ARG A 29 20.01 -22.07 14.24
CA ARG A 29 20.26 -21.97 12.78
C ARG A 29 19.08 -22.50 11.97
N ARG A 30 18.49 -23.61 12.41
CA ARG A 30 17.38 -24.26 11.73
C ARG A 30 16.08 -23.44 11.83
N ILE A 31 15.82 -22.82 12.97
CA ILE A 31 14.74 -21.84 13.15
C ILE A 31 14.94 -20.66 12.19
N SER A 32 16.11 -20.03 12.21
CA SER A 32 16.41 -18.88 11.35
C SER A 32 16.22 -19.19 9.86
N ALA A 33 16.69 -20.34 9.38
CA ALA A 33 16.50 -20.76 8.00
C ALA A 33 15.01 -21.01 7.64
N LEU A 34 14.22 -21.55 8.59
CA LEU A 34 12.78 -21.74 8.38
C LEU A 34 12.02 -20.42 8.40
N GLU A 35 12.42 -19.46 9.23
CA GLU A 35 11.85 -18.11 9.23
C GLU A 35 12.12 -17.39 7.92
N GLU A 36 13.36 -17.44 7.41
CA GLU A 36 13.69 -16.88 6.09
C GLU A 36 12.86 -17.51 4.98
N LYS A 37 12.72 -18.84 4.99
CA LYS A 37 11.89 -19.57 4.02
C LYS A 37 10.41 -19.21 4.12
N ARG A 38 9.88 -19.08 5.34
CA ARG A 38 8.51 -18.64 5.61
C ARG A 38 8.31 -17.25 5.02
N ASP A 39 9.17 -16.30 5.36
CA ASP A 39 9.03 -14.89 4.96
C ASP A 39 9.11 -14.75 3.44
N PHE A 40 10.08 -15.43 2.80
CA PHE A 40 10.18 -15.47 1.34
C PHE A 40 8.91 -16.04 0.69
N THR A 41 8.40 -17.16 1.20
CA THR A 41 7.19 -17.79 0.66
C THR A 41 5.96 -16.92 0.87
N GLN A 42 5.85 -16.28 2.04
CA GLN A 42 4.77 -15.37 2.37
C GLN A 42 4.76 -14.15 1.45
N SER A 43 5.92 -13.51 1.21
CA SER A 43 6.04 -12.42 0.23
C SER A 43 5.60 -12.85 -1.17
N ARG A 44 5.99 -14.05 -1.62
CA ARG A 44 5.54 -14.60 -2.91
C ARG A 44 4.02 -14.78 -2.97
N CYS A 45 3.41 -15.38 -1.94
CA CYS A 45 1.96 -15.54 -1.86
C CYS A 45 1.25 -14.19 -1.89
N THR A 46 1.69 -13.20 -1.11
CA THR A 46 1.12 -11.85 -1.10
C THR A 46 1.18 -11.18 -2.48
N ASN A 47 2.29 -11.33 -3.20
CA ASN A 47 2.43 -10.81 -4.55
C ASN A 47 1.46 -11.48 -5.54
N ILE A 48 1.33 -12.81 -5.49
CA ILE A 48 0.39 -13.56 -6.33
C ILE A 48 -1.06 -13.17 -6.03
N ILE A 49 -1.44 -13.14 -4.75
CA ILE A 49 -2.79 -12.74 -4.31
C ILE A 49 -3.10 -11.33 -4.83
N SER A 50 -2.14 -10.41 -4.72
CA SER A 50 -2.30 -9.07 -5.27
C SER A 50 -2.54 -9.10 -6.78
N LEU A 51 -1.79 -9.90 -7.55
CA LEU A 51 -1.97 -10.03 -9.00
C LEU A 51 -3.33 -10.64 -9.37
N LEU A 52 -3.85 -11.54 -8.55
CA LEU A 52 -5.16 -12.15 -8.72
C LEU A 52 -6.32 -11.27 -8.24
N ALA A 53 -6.03 -10.12 -7.61
CA ALA A 53 -7.06 -9.22 -7.11
C ALA A 53 -8.07 -8.89 -8.24
N PRO A 54 -9.38 -9.04 -8.01
CA PRO A 54 -10.41 -8.85 -9.04
C PRO A 54 -10.28 -7.52 -9.79
N ILE A 55 -9.82 -6.50 -9.09
CA ILE A 55 -9.66 -5.14 -9.59
C ILE A 55 -8.64 -5.00 -10.73
N ARG A 56 -7.71 -5.95 -10.88
CA ARG A 56 -6.77 -6.02 -12.01
C ARG A 56 -7.34 -6.74 -13.23
N ARG A 57 -8.49 -7.41 -13.07
CA ARG A 57 -9.18 -8.16 -14.13
C ARG A 57 -10.38 -7.41 -14.69
N LEU A 58 -10.80 -6.33 -14.04
CA LEU A 58 -11.88 -5.49 -14.54
C LEU A 58 -11.40 -4.71 -15.78
N PRO A 59 -12.22 -4.68 -16.85
CA PRO A 59 -11.96 -3.80 -17.98
C PRO A 59 -11.86 -2.33 -17.52
N PRO A 60 -11.01 -1.51 -18.17
CA PRO A 60 -10.88 -0.09 -17.85
C PRO A 60 -12.22 0.65 -17.73
N GLU A 61 -13.18 0.33 -18.60
CA GLU A 61 -14.51 0.96 -18.66
C GLU A 61 -15.31 0.72 -17.37
N ILE A 62 -15.18 -0.46 -16.77
CA ILE A 62 -15.87 -0.79 -15.51
C ILE A 62 -15.23 -0.02 -14.35
N ILE A 63 -13.91 0.09 -14.34
CA ILE A 63 -13.19 0.87 -13.31
C ILE A 63 -13.51 2.35 -13.45
N SER A 64 -13.53 2.91 -14.66
CA SER A 64 -13.95 4.30 -14.90
C SER A 64 -15.38 4.55 -14.42
N LYS A 65 -16.31 3.59 -14.62
CA LYS A 65 -17.67 3.68 -14.06
C LYS A 65 -17.68 3.66 -12.54
N ILE A 66 -16.90 2.78 -11.91
CA ILE A 66 -16.75 2.76 -10.45
C ILE A 66 -16.23 4.11 -9.95
N PHE A 67 -15.18 4.67 -10.57
CA PHE A 67 -14.64 5.99 -10.24
C PHE A 67 -15.70 7.08 -10.36
N ALA A 68 -16.49 7.08 -11.44
CA ALA A 68 -17.58 8.03 -11.62
C ALA A 68 -18.63 7.93 -10.48
N HIS A 69 -18.96 6.72 -10.03
CA HIS A 69 -19.87 6.53 -8.89
C HIS A 69 -19.29 7.01 -7.56
N THR A 70 -17.96 6.98 -7.38
CA THR A 70 -17.32 7.49 -6.15
C THR A 70 -17.37 9.01 -6.03
N LEU A 71 -17.55 9.73 -7.14
CA LEU A 71 -17.72 11.19 -7.12
C LEU A 71 -19.10 11.59 -6.55
N GLY A 72 -20.06 10.65 -6.51
CA GLY A 72 -21.43 10.91 -6.07
C GLY A 72 -22.19 11.88 -6.98
N PRO A 73 -23.45 12.22 -6.66
CA PRO A 73 -24.18 13.32 -7.31
C PRO A 73 -23.66 14.70 -6.89
N GLY A 74 -22.72 14.75 -5.94
CA GLY A 74 -22.09 15.95 -5.42
C GLY A 74 -20.84 16.31 -6.19
N LEU A 75 -20.41 17.56 -6.01
CA LEU A 75 -19.27 18.12 -6.71
C LEU A 75 -17.94 17.73 -6.09
N VAL A 76 -16.92 17.58 -6.93
CA VAL A 76 -15.54 17.51 -6.46
C VAL A 76 -15.10 18.93 -6.15
N ASP A 77 -14.84 19.23 -4.89
CA ASP A 77 -14.00 20.38 -4.52
C ASP A 77 -12.53 19.93 -4.67
N PRO A 78 -11.80 20.41 -5.70
CA PRO A 78 -10.43 19.97 -5.96
C PRO A 78 -9.46 20.31 -4.82
N LEU A 79 -9.83 21.21 -3.92
CA LEU A 79 -8.99 21.68 -2.81
C LEU A 79 -9.31 20.97 -1.49
N LYS A 80 -10.55 20.54 -1.26
CA LYS A 80 -10.95 19.76 -0.07
C LYS A 80 -10.84 18.26 -0.31
N HIS A 81 -11.28 17.79 -1.47
CA HIS A 81 -11.42 16.37 -1.78
C HIS A 81 -11.02 16.09 -3.24
N PRO A 82 -9.73 16.09 -3.58
CA PRO A 82 -9.26 15.83 -4.94
C PRO A 82 -9.35 14.33 -5.27
N LEU A 83 -10.56 13.76 -5.23
CA LEU A 83 -10.80 12.34 -5.43
C LEU A 83 -10.17 11.80 -6.73
N PRO A 84 -10.27 12.49 -7.89
CA PRO A 84 -9.55 12.05 -9.10
C PRO A 84 -8.05 11.92 -8.89
N VAL A 85 -7.43 12.82 -8.13
CA VAL A 85 -6.00 12.75 -7.77
C VAL A 85 -5.75 11.57 -6.84
N LEU A 86 -6.56 11.37 -5.80
CA LEU A 86 -6.41 10.24 -4.87
C LEU A 86 -6.46 8.90 -5.59
N LEU A 87 -7.36 8.74 -6.56
CA LEU A 87 -7.45 7.54 -7.39
C LEU A 87 -6.13 7.27 -8.16
N THR A 88 -5.41 8.32 -8.56
CA THR A 88 -4.09 8.16 -9.19
C THR A 88 -2.99 7.66 -8.27
N HIS A 89 -3.17 7.67 -6.95
CA HIS A 89 -2.14 7.24 -5.99
C HIS A 89 -2.31 5.80 -5.49
N VAL A 90 -3.39 5.10 -5.86
CA VAL A 90 -3.66 3.73 -5.40
C VAL A 90 -2.70 2.71 -6.03
N CYS A 91 -2.62 2.67 -7.37
CA CYS A 91 -1.68 1.83 -8.09
C CYS A 91 -1.44 2.35 -9.51
N SER A 92 -0.45 1.80 -10.23
CA SER A 92 -0.14 2.21 -11.61
C SER A 92 -1.31 2.03 -12.59
N TYR A 93 -2.08 0.95 -12.45
CA TYR A 93 -3.24 0.68 -13.31
C TYR A 93 -4.36 1.70 -13.08
N TRP A 94 -4.67 2.01 -11.82
CA TRP A 94 -5.65 3.03 -11.46
C TRP A 94 -5.23 4.43 -11.90
N ARG A 95 -3.94 4.75 -11.76
CA ARG A 95 -3.36 5.99 -12.30
C ARG A 95 -3.61 6.12 -13.78
N HIS A 96 -3.29 5.09 -14.56
CA HIS A 96 -3.49 5.11 -15.99
C HIS A 96 -4.96 5.35 -16.37
N ILE A 97 -5.89 4.64 -15.71
CA ILE A 97 -7.32 4.78 -15.98
C ILE A 97 -7.85 6.15 -15.56
N ALA A 98 -7.51 6.61 -14.35
CA ALA A 98 -7.98 7.90 -13.83
C ALA A 98 -7.49 9.06 -14.69
N LEU A 99 -6.21 9.06 -15.11
CA LEU A 99 -5.66 10.08 -15.99
C LEU A 99 -6.27 10.02 -17.41
N SER A 100 -6.66 8.83 -17.88
CA SER A 100 -7.26 8.63 -19.21
C SER A 100 -8.79 8.75 -19.23
N THR A 101 -9.42 9.17 -18.12
CA THR A 101 -10.88 9.33 -18.02
C THR A 101 -11.22 10.82 -17.79
N PRO A 102 -11.38 11.62 -18.86
CA PRO A 102 -11.55 13.07 -18.74
C PRO A 102 -12.75 13.51 -17.90
N THR A 103 -13.83 12.72 -17.89
CA THR A 103 -15.03 12.99 -17.10
C THR A 103 -14.81 12.99 -15.59
N LEU A 104 -13.73 12.38 -15.08
CA LEU A 104 -13.38 12.45 -13.66
C LEU A 104 -12.85 13.85 -13.28
N TRP A 105 -12.31 14.58 -14.25
CA TRP A 105 -11.68 15.89 -14.05
C TRP A 105 -12.61 17.05 -14.40
N SER A 106 -13.83 16.76 -14.87
CA SER A 106 -14.75 17.76 -15.44
C SER A 106 -15.81 18.30 -14.47
N SER A 107 -15.81 17.85 -13.21
CA SER A 107 -16.73 18.32 -12.16
C SER A 107 -15.96 19.16 -11.14
N LEU A 108 -16.28 20.44 -11.03
CA LEU A 108 -15.53 21.42 -10.25
C LEU A 108 -16.47 22.25 -9.37
N SER A 109 -16.30 22.15 -8.04
CA SER A 109 -16.82 23.15 -7.10
C SER A 109 -15.75 24.20 -6.83
N VAL A 110 -16.04 25.45 -7.14
CA VAL A 110 -15.15 26.59 -6.87
C VAL A 110 -15.83 27.49 -5.85
N GLU A 111 -15.68 27.17 -4.57
CA GLU A 111 -16.12 28.06 -3.50
C GLU A 111 -15.22 29.30 -3.44
N PRO A 112 -15.77 30.52 -3.29
CA PRO A 112 -14.99 31.72 -3.06
C PRO A 112 -14.23 31.60 -1.73
N ARG A 113 -12.95 31.24 -1.80
CA ARG A 113 -12.09 31.19 -0.61
C ARG A 113 -11.33 32.50 -0.50
N TYR A 114 -11.41 33.12 0.68
CA TYR A 114 -10.46 34.14 1.12
C TYR A 114 -9.12 33.48 1.49
N ASP A 115 -8.51 32.75 0.55
CA ASP A 115 -7.25 32.04 0.76
C ASP A 115 -6.06 32.94 0.35
N HIS A 116 -5.01 32.93 1.15
CA HIS A 116 -3.74 33.62 0.90
C HIS A 116 -2.87 32.92 -0.17
N ASN A 117 -3.23 31.72 -0.64
CA ASN A 117 -2.44 30.97 -1.63
C ASN A 117 -3.15 30.74 -2.97
N SER A 118 -3.53 31.84 -3.64
CA SER A 118 -4.18 31.84 -4.96
C SER A 118 -3.36 31.12 -6.05
N ALA A 119 -2.03 31.07 -5.93
CA ALA A 119 -1.15 30.42 -6.88
C ALA A 119 -1.33 28.88 -6.89
N GLN A 120 -1.39 28.25 -5.72
CA GLN A 120 -1.60 26.80 -5.62
C GLN A 120 -3.00 26.40 -6.09
N THR A 121 -4.01 27.17 -5.72
CA THR A 121 -5.39 26.96 -6.19
C THR A 121 -5.48 27.01 -7.71
N LYS A 122 -4.82 28.00 -8.33
CA LYS A 122 -4.75 28.11 -9.78
C LYS A 122 -4.09 26.89 -10.42
N GLN A 123 -2.95 26.43 -9.88
CA GLN A 123 -2.27 25.23 -10.41
C GLN A 123 -3.15 23.98 -10.38
N ILE A 124 -3.89 23.77 -9.29
CA ILE A 124 -4.80 22.61 -9.17
C ILE A 124 -5.94 22.72 -10.18
N LEU A 125 -6.54 23.91 -10.32
CA LEU A 125 -7.60 24.15 -11.30
C LEU A 125 -7.09 23.96 -12.73
N ASP A 126 -5.92 24.50 -13.07
CA ASP A 126 -5.28 24.36 -14.38
C ASP A 126 -5.05 22.87 -14.71
N GLU A 127 -4.61 22.06 -13.74
CA GLU A 127 -4.43 20.62 -13.93
C GLU A 127 -5.75 19.89 -14.18
N PHE A 128 -6.82 20.22 -13.43
CA PHE A 128 -8.13 19.63 -13.64
C PHE A 128 -8.70 20.00 -15.01
N LEU A 129 -8.60 21.28 -15.39
CA LEU A 129 -9.03 21.77 -16.70
C LEU A 129 -8.25 21.08 -17.83
N ALA A 130 -6.93 20.99 -17.72
CA ALA A 130 -6.10 20.30 -18.72
C ALA A 130 -6.49 18.83 -18.89
N ARG A 131 -6.77 18.11 -17.79
CA ARG A 131 -7.16 16.69 -17.83
C ARG A 131 -8.62 16.45 -18.22
N SER A 132 -9.50 17.44 -18.04
CA SER A 132 -10.90 17.35 -18.48
C SER A 132 -11.03 17.31 -20.01
N GLY A 133 -10.01 17.76 -20.75
CA GLY A 133 -9.96 17.66 -22.20
C GLY A 133 -11.19 18.27 -22.87
N THR A 134 -11.90 17.46 -23.65
CA THR A 134 -13.15 17.87 -24.34
C THR A 134 -14.42 17.43 -23.60
N ALA A 135 -14.31 16.91 -22.37
CA ALA A 135 -15.49 16.52 -21.60
C ALA A 135 -16.29 17.75 -21.17
N PRO A 136 -17.63 17.69 -21.14
CA PRO A 136 -18.45 18.79 -20.64
C PRO A 136 -18.08 19.17 -19.20
N LEU A 137 -17.70 20.42 -18.99
CA LEU A 137 -17.40 20.96 -17.67
C LEU A 137 -18.68 21.26 -16.91
N SER A 138 -18.73 20.83 -15.66
CA SER A 138 -19.78 21.16 -14.70
C SER A 138 -19.14 21.98 -13.57
N ILE A 139 -19.28 23.30 -13.67
CA ILE A 139 -18.71 24.25 -12.71
C ILE A 139 -19.84 24.80 -11.84
N PHE A 140 -19.61 24.80 -10.53
CA PHE A 140 -20.54 25.34 -9.56
C PHE A 140 -19.78 26.32 -8.67
N ILE A 141 -20.38 27.49 -8.48
CA ILE A 141 -19.81 28.68 -7.83
C ILE A 141 -20.60 28.95 -6.56
#